data_AF-D4BG31-F1
#
_entry.id   AF-D4BG31-F1
#
_cell.length_a   1.000
_cell.length_b   1.000
_cell.length_c   1.000
_cell.angle_alpha   90.00
_cell.angle_beta   90.00
_cell.angle_gamma   90.00
#
_symmetry.space_group_name_H-M   'P 1'
#
loop_
_entity.id
_entity.type
_entity.pdbx_description
1 polymer ?
#
loop_
_entity_poly.entity_id
_entity_poly.type
_entity_poly.pdbx_seq_one_letter_code
_entity_poly.pdbx_strand_id
1 'polypeptide(L)' 'MPLPLQQAVDALTQGETPDQIIARMNLQGFQAWREATSPQDEHDIFQVRLDEAHEARFLCRYVTLPLH' A
#
# COMPACT_ATOMS: atom_id res chain seq x y z
N MET A 1 6.01 18.19 -2.88
CA MET A 1 5.26 16.93 -3.09
C MET A 1 5.05 16.30 -1.72
N PRO A 2 3.85 15.78 -1.38
CA PRO A 2 3.65 15.06 -0.12
C PRO A 2 4.56 13.83 -0.05
N LEU A 3 5.04 13.50 1.15
CA LEU A 3 5.90 12.34 1.38
C LEU A 3 5.20 11.05 0.91
N PRO A 4 5.92 10.05 0.37
CA PRO A 4 5.32 8.84 -0.19
C PRO A 4 4.42 8.10 0.79
N LEU A 5 4.81 8.12 2.07
CA LEU A 5 4.03 7.58 3.18
C LEU A 5 2.66 8.25 3.30
N GLN A 6 2.60 9.59 3.28
CA GLN A 6 1.35 10.33 3.38
C GLN A 6 0.43 10.01 2.21
N GLN A 7 0.97 9.98 0.99
CA GLN A 7 0.19 9.67 -0.21
C GLN A 7 -0.40 8.25 -0.20
N ALA A 8 0.34 7.27 0.34
CA ALA A 8 -0.16 5.91 0.49
C ALA A 8 -1.29 5.84 1.53
N VAL A 9 -1.13 6.51 2.68
CA VAL A 9 -2.17 6.57 3.73
C VAL A 9 -3.44 7.26 3.22
N ASP A 10 -3.30 8.41 2.54
CA ASP A 10 -4.44 9.16 2.02
C ASP A 10 -5.23 8.34 1.00
N ALA A 11 -4.52 7.60 0.13
CA ALA A 11 -5.15 6.73 -0.86
C ALA A 11 -5.87 5.53 -0.26
N LEU A 12 -5.28 4.88 0.75
CA LEU A 12 -5.98 3.84 1.51
C LEU A 12 -7.26 4.39 2.15
N THR A 13 -7.20 5.62 2.69
CA THR A 13 -8.37 6.29 3.28
C THR A 13 -9.43 6.63 2.25
N GLN A 14 -9.04 6.89 1.00
CA GLN A 14 -9.94 7.10 -0.13
C GLN A 14 -10.48 5.79 -0.75
N GLY A 15 -10.05 4.64 -0.23
CA GLY A 15 -10.49 3.32 -0.69
C GLY A 15 -9.72 2.80 -1.91
N GLU A 16 -8.57 3.37 -2.25
CA GLU A 16 -7.69 2.78 -3.24
C GLU A 16 -7.14 1.44 -2.74
N THR A 17 -7.07 0.47 -3.67
CA THR A 17 -6.48 -0.84 -3.41
C THR A 17 -4.95 -0.74 -3.34
N PRO A 18 -4.28 -1.66 -2.62
CA PRO A 18 -2.82 -1.73 -2.61
C PRO A 18 -2.20 -1.77 -4.01
N ASP A 19 -2.83 -2.47 -4.98
CA ASP A 19 -2.35 -2.51 -6.38
C ASP A 19 -2.35 -1.13 -7.04
N GLN A 20 -3.41 -0.34 -6.84
CA GLN A 20 -3.49 1.03 -7.38
C GLN A 20 -2.43 1.92 -6.76
N ILE A 21 -2.21 1.79 -5.45
CA ILE A 21 -1.19 2.55 -4.72
C ILE A 21 0.21 2.17 -5.21
N ILE A 22 0.53 0.88 -5.33
CA ILE A 22 1.82 0.38 -5.84
C ILE A 22 2.09 0.93 -7.24
N ALA A 23 1.13 0.80 -8.15
CA ALA A 23 1.27 1.28 -9.52
C ALA A 23 1.55 2.79 -9.56
N ARG A 24 0.80 3.57 -8.78
CA ARG A 24 0.98 5.03 -8.70
C ARG A 24 2.33 5.42 -8.10
N MET A 25 2.78 4.76 -7.04
CA MET A 25 4.09 5.04 -6.42
C MET A 25 5.23 4.78 -7.40
N ASN A 26 5.17 3.66 -8.12
CA ASN A 26 6.15 3.32 -9.15
C ASN A 26 6.16 4.32 -10.31
N LEU A 27 4.99 4.82 -10.75
CA LEU A 27 4.89 5.86 -11.77
C LEU A 27 5.49 7.21 -11.33
N GLN A 28 5.48 7.50 -10.03
CA GLN A 28 6.11 8.69 -9.46
C GLN A 28 7.63 8.54 -9.24
N GLY A 29 8.21 7.37 -9.54
CA GLY A 29 9.62 7.08 -9.38
C GLY A 29 10.02 6.52 -8.02
N PHE A 30 9.06 6.21 -7.14
CA PHE A 30 9.31 5.46 -5.92
C PHE A 30 9.40 3.96 -6.22
N GLN A 31 10.00 3.19 -5.31
CA GLN A 31 9.97 1.72 -5.41
C GLN A 31 8.88 1.21 -4.48
N ALA A 32 7.81 0.66 -5.05
CA ALA A 32 6.74 0.01 -4.32
C ALA A 32 6.49 -1.40 -4.85
N TRP A 33 6.27 -2.35 -3.94
CA TRP A 33 6.01 -3.74 -4.30
C TRP A 33 5.06 -4.39 -3.31
N ARG A 34 4.34 -5.41 -3.79
CA ARG A 34 3.59 -6.30 -2.91
C ARG A 34 4.57 -7.30 -2.30
N GLU A 35 4.44 -7.53 -1.01
CA GLU A 35 5.16 -8.62 -0.36
C GLU A 35 4.53 -9.94 -0.80
N ALA A 36 5.33 -10.95 -1.12
CA ALA A 36 4.81 -12.29 -1.42
C ALA A 36 4.25 -12.86 -0.11
N THR A 37 2.97 -12.61 0.16
CA THR A 37 2.32 -13.13 1.36
C THR A 37 2.07 -14.62 1.19
N SER A 38 2.28 -15.34 2.29
CA SER A 38 1.89 -16.75 2.37
C SER A 38 0.35 -16.81 2.31
N PRO A 39 -0.28 -17.82 1.68
CA PRO A 39 -1.73 -17.90 1.53
C PRO A 39 -2.54 -17.98 2.85
N GLN A 40 -1.88 -17.86 4.00
CA GLN A 40 -2.44 -17.90 5.35
C GLN A 40 -2.59 -16.51 5.99
N ASP A 41 -2.07 -15.44 5.37
CA ASP A 41 -2.20 -14.09 5.93
C ASP A 41 -3.60 -13.51 5.70
N GLU A 42 -4.26 -13.10 6.78
CA GLU A 42 -5.52 -12.33 6.74
C GLU A 42 -5.35 -10.91 6.17
N HIS A 43 -4.10 -10.50 5.92
CA HIS A 43 -3.73 -9.16 5.51
C HIS A 43 -3.02 -9.20 4.17
N ASP A 44 -3.38 -8.27 3.31
CA ASP A 44 -2.58 -7.94 2.15
C ASP A 44 -1.48 -6.96 2.56
N ILE A 45 -0.26 -7.22 2.12
CA ILE A 45 0.91 -6.47 2.57
C ILE A 45 1.64 -5.90 1.36
N PHE A 46 1.83 -4.58 1.38
CA PHE A 46 2.67 -3.91 0.42
C PHE A 46 3.68 -2.99 1.08
N GLN A 47 4.77 -2.72 0.38
CA GLN A 47 5.89 -1.94 0.86
C GLN A 47 6.20 -0.81 -0.11
N VAL A 48 6.63 0.33 0.45
CA VAL A 48 7.10 1.48 -0.30
C VAL A 48 8.44 1.90 0.28
N ARG A 49 9.49 1.90 -0.55
CA ARG A 49 10.79 2.44 -0.18
C ARG A 49 10.72 3.96 -0.18
N LEU A 50 11.04 4.55 0.96
CA LEU A 50 11.00 6.00 1.17
C LEU A 50 12.34 6.65 0.76
N ASP A 51 13.44 5.97 1.07
CA ASP A 51 14.81 6.35 0.70
C ASP A 51 15.73 5.10 0.73
N GLU A 52 17.06 5.29 0.68
CA GLU A 52 18.04 4.19 0.66
C GLU A 52 18.05 3.32 1.93
N ALA A 53 17.57 3.84 3.07
CA ALA A 53 17.63 3.19 4.37
C ALA A 53 16.24 2.89 4.98
N HIS A 54 15.17 3.54 4.48
CA HIS A 54 13.85 3.47 5.08
C HIS A 54 12.80 2.89 4.14
N GLU A 55 12.01 1.96 4.67
CA GLU A 55 10.89 1.32 3.99
C GLU A 55 9.64 1.42 4.86
N ALA A 56 8.50 1.73 4.25
CA ALA A 56 7.21 1.73 4.89
C ALA A 56 6.45 0.45 4.50
N ARG A 57 6.04 -0.33 5.50
CA ARG A 57 5.23 -1.54 5.32
C ARG A 57 3.79 -1.26 5.71
N PHE A 58 2.87 -1.55 4.81
CA PHE A 58 1.43 -1.34 4.98
C PHE A 58 0.73 -2.69 5.07
N LEU A 59 -0.06 -2.86 6.13
CA LEU A 59 -0.90 -4.03 6.33
C LEU A 59 -2.34 -3.63 6.09
N CYS A 60 -2.96 -4.21 5.08
CA CYS A 60 -4.32 -3.92 4.67
C CYS A 60 -5.21 -5.13 4.92
N ARG A 61 -6.30 -4.93 5.67
CA ARG A 61 -7.34 -5.94 5.81
C ARG A 61 -8.56 -5.51 5.01
N TYR A 62 -9.03 -6.40 4.15
CA TYR A 62 -10.31 -6.20 3.48
C TYR A 62 -11.43 -6.52 4.46
N VAL A 63 -12.28 -5.52 4.74
CA VAL A 63 -13.50 -5.69 5.51
C VAL A 63 -14.68 -5.73 4.55
N THR A 64 -15.44 -6.82 4.58
CA THR A 64 -16.70 -6.89 3.83
C THR A 64 -17.76 -6.12 4.58
N LEU A 65 -18.30 -5.07 3.98
CA LEU A 65 -19.42 -4.33 4.53
C LEU A 65 -20.74 -4.95 4.04
N PRO A 66 -21.74 -5.12 4.91
CA PRO A 66 -23.06 -5.58 4.48
C PRO A 66 -23.71 -4.51 3.58
N LEU A 67 -24.20 -4.93 2.42
CA LEU A 67 -25.06 -4.11 1.58
C LEU A 67 -26.48 -4.21 2.17
N HIS A 68 -26.96 -3.12 2.77
CA HIS A 68 -28.34 -2.97 3.24
C HIS A 68 -29.20 -2.25 2.21
#